data_AF-A0A8H4J9Q6-F1
#
_entry.id   AF-A0A8H4J9Q6-F1
#
_cell.length_a   1.000
_cell.length_b   1.000
_cell.length_c   1.000
_cell.angle_alpha   90.00
_cell.angle_beta   90.00
_cell.angle_gamma   90.00
#
_symmetry.space_group_name_H-M   'P 1'
#
loop_
_entity.id
_entity.type
_entity.pdbx_description
1 polymer ?
#
loop_
_entity_poly.entity_id
_entity_poly.type
_entity_poly.pdbx_seq_one_letter_code
_entity_poly.pdbx_strand_id
1 'polypeptide(L)'
;MDLTLTKSVENAAQEIKKVASRMHVLVNNAGVMCIPDRTLTELGIEAHFAINYVGHFLLTKLLAEHLRSPEASGRVINVSSSAHTVSPFRFGDPHFIRSSDLPPDQEPSREACRAFDIPWESGYSPLVAYAQSKTAVTLNARAISSGVLKDGITAFSGNPGGE
;
A
#
# COMPACT_ATOMS: atom_id res chain seq x y z
N MET A 1 4.06 -16.59 1.86
CA MET A 1 3.95 -15.75 0.66
C MET A 1 4.85 -14.56 0.84
N ASP A 2 5.67 -14.26 -0.15
CA ASP A 2 6.47 -13.04 -0.21
C ASP A 2 5.75 -12.00 -1.09
N LEU A 3 5.60 -10.77 -0.58
CA LEU A 3 4.91 -9.68 -1.27
C LEU A 3 5.83 -8.89 -2.22
N THR A 4 7.15 -9.08 -2.14
CA THR A 4 8.10 -8.42 -3.07
C THR A 4 8.22 -9.16 -4.40
N LEU A 5 7.72 -10.40 -4.49
CA LEU A 5 7.86 -11.26 -5.66
C LEU A 5 6.51 -11.53 -6.31
N THR A 6 6.30 -11.02 -7.53
CA THR A 6 5.07 -11.25 -8.32
C THR A 6 4.68 -12.72 -8.38
N LYS A 7 5.66 -13.61 -8.63
CA LYS A 7 5.41 -15.06 -8.71
C LYS A 7 4.92 -15.65 -7.39
N SER A 8 5.45 -15.19 -6.26
CA SER A 8 4.98 -15.66 -4.96
C SER A 8 3.53 -15.22 -4.70
N VAL A 9 3.14 -14.01 -5.12
CA VAL A 9 1.77 -13.50 -4.96
C VAL A 9 0.81 -14.25 -5.89
N GLU A 10 1.19 -14.49 -7.14
CA GLU A 10 0.42 -15.29 -8.10
C GLU A 10 0.16 -16.70 -7.58
N ASN A 11 1.20 -17.39 -7.11
CA ASN A 11 1.08 -18.75 -6.58
C ASN A 11 0.16 -18.77 -5.35
N ALA A 12 0.30 -17.81 -4.42
CA ALA A 12 -0.58 -17.71 -3.27
C ALA A 12 -2.05 -17.48 -3.68
N ALA A 13 -2.30 -16.60 -4.64
CA ALA A 13 -3.65 -16.38 -5.17
C ALA A 13 -4.22 -17.66 -5.80
N GLN A 14 -3.43 -18.44 -6.54
CA GLN A 14 -3.87 -19.72 -7.09
C GLN A 14 -4.22 -20.73 -5.99
N GLU A 15 -3.40 -20.85 -4.95
CA GLU A 15 -3.70 -21.75 -3.83
C GLU A 15 -4.96 -21.33 -3.08
N ILE A 16 -5.16 -20.04 -2.81
CA ILE A 16 -6.38 -19.53 -2.17
C ILE A 16 -7.63 -19.89 -2.98
N LYS A 17 -7.59 -19.73 -4.31
CA LYS A 17 -8.72 -20.05 -5.20
C LYS A 17 -9.10 -21.53 -5.22
N LYS A 18 -8.16 -22.42 -4.92
CA LYS A 18 -8.43 -23.87 -4.80
C LYS A 18 -9.18 -24.23 -3.52
N VAL A 19 -8.99 -23.45 -2.46
CA VAL A 19 -9.55 -23.73 -1.13
C VAL A 19 -11.00 -23.24 -1.02
N ALA A 20 -11.34 -22.11 -1.63
CA ALA A 20 -12.67 -21.55 -1.56
C ALA A 20 -13.10 -20.96 -2.90
N SER A 21 -14.30 -21.34 -3.36
CA SER A 21 -14.93 -20.78 -4.57
C SER A 21 -15.39 -19.33 -4.39
N ARG A 22 -15.48 -18.85 -3.13
CA ARG A 22 -15.91 -17.50 -2.77
C ARG A 22 -15.13 -16.98 -1.57
N MET A 23 -14.82 -15.69 -1.59
CA MET A 23 -14.17 -14.96 -0.51
C MET A 23 -15.05 -13.77 -0.08
N HIS A 24 -15.41 -13.72 1.20
CA HIS A 24 -16.22 -12.62 1.73
C HIS A 24 -15.35 -11.42 2.12
N VAL A 25 -14.16 -11.68 2.65
CA VAL A 25 -13.26 -10.67 3.21
C VAL A 25 -11.82 -11.01 2.82
N LEU A 26 -11.08 -10.00 2.35
CA LEU A 26 -9.63 -10.01 2.22
C LEU A 26 -9.05 -8.98 3.19
N VAL A 27 -8.07 -9.37 4.01
CA VAL A 27 -7.37 -8.46 4.91
C VAL A 27 -5.91 -8.33 4.47
N ASN A 28 -5.58 -7.17 3.91
CA ASN A 28 -4.23 -6.78 3.54
C ASN A 28 -3.54 -6.17 4.77
N ASN A 29 -3.02 -7.04 5.65
CA ASN A 29 -2.42 -6.65 6.93
C ASN A 29 -0.89 -6.50 6.90
N ALA A 30 -0.20 -7.34 6.12
CA ALA A 30 1.25 -7.41 6.18
C ALA A 30 1.90 -6.05 5.87
N GLY A 31 2.94 -5.71 6.62
CA GLY A 31 3.66 -4.47 6.36
C GLY A 31 4.96 -4.39 7.10
N VAL A 32 5.85 -3.58 6.55
CA VAL A 32 7.15 -3.22 7.11
C VAL A 32 7.19 -1.72 7.34
N MET A 33 7.99 -1.31 8.32
CA MET A 33 8.19 0.07 8.72
C MET A 33 9.67 0.27 9.04
N CYS A 34 10.17 1.49 8.82
CA CYS A 34 11.51 1.91 9.21
C CYS A 34 12.64 1.03 8.66
N ILE A 35 12.55 0.57 7.42
CA ILE A 35 13.73 0.01 6.73
C ILE A 35 14.77 1.14 6.62
N PRO A 36 15.96 1.02 7.25
CA PRO A 36 16.88 2.14 7.41
C PRO A 36 17.43 2.66 6.08
N ASP A 37 17.79 1.73 5.21
CA ASP A 37 18.40 2.03 3.91
C ASP A 37 17.39 1.86 2.78
N ARG A 38 17.52 2.72 1.76
CA ARG A 38 16.73 2.63 0.53
C ARG A 38 16.98 1.29 -0.15
N THR A 39 16.07 0.35 0.07
CA THR A 39 16.15 -1.00 -0.45
C THR A 39 15.20 -1.16 -1.64
N LEU A 40 15.70 -1.70 -2.74
CA LEU A 40 14.90 -2.03 -3.91
C LEU A 40 14.67 -3.53 -3.98
N THR A 41 13.44 -3.90 -4.33
CA THR A 41 13.11 -5.27 -4.76
C THR A 41 13.77 -5.60 -6.09
N GLU A 42 13.75 -6.88 -6.49
CA GLU A 42 14.22 -7.32 -7.82
C GLU A 42 13.52 -6.59 -8.99
N LEU A 43 12.32 -6.05 -8.75
CA LEU A 43 11.55 -5.26 -9.73
C LEU A 43 11.94 -3.77 -9.74
N GLY A 44 12.92 -3.36 -8.94
CA GLY A 44 13.33 -1.96 -8.80
C GLY A 44 12.36 -1.08 -7.99
N ILE A 45 11.42 -1.69 -7.26
CA ILE A 45 10.42 -0.99 -6.44
C ILE A 45 10.97 -0.85 -5.02
N GLU A 46 10.88 0.35 -4.45
CA GLU A 46 11.23 0.63 -3.05
C GLU A 46 10.47 -0.28 -2.07
N ALA A 47 11.16 -0.80 -1.07
CA ALA A 47 10.68 -1.90 -0.24
C ALA A 47 9.37 -1.63 0.52
N HIS A 48 9.19 -0.46 1.15
CA HIS A 48 7.91 -0.14 1.81
C HIS A 48 6.78 -0.08 0.79
N PHE A 49 7.01 0.56 -0.36
CA PHE A 49 6.02 0.65 -1.42
C PHE A 49 5.68 -0.74 -2.01
N ALA A 50 6.69 -1.59 -2.23
CA ALA A 50 6.51 -2.93 -2.74
C ALA A 50 5.68 -3.81 -1.79
N ILE A 51 6.09 -3.87 -0.51
CA ILE A 51 5.52 -4.77 0.49
C ILE A 51 4.15 -4.28 0.97
N ASN A 52 4.07 -3.02 1.40
CA ASN A 52 2.86 -2.52 2.06
C ASN A 52 1.73 -2.26 1.06
N TYR A 53 2.06 -2.05 -0.21
CA TYR A 53 1.10 -1.65 -1.25
C TYR A 53 1.11 -2.54 -2.48
N VAL A 54 2.20 -2.60 -3.27
CA VAL A 54 2.17 -3.23 -4.61
C VAL A 54 1.79 -4.71 -4.55
N GLY A 55 2.41 -5.48 -3.64
CA GLY A 55 2.09 -6.89 -3.47
C GLY A 55 0.63 -7.12 -3.05
N HIS A 56 0.12 -6.31 -2.13
CA HIS A 56 -1.28 -6.34 -1.70
C HIS A 56 -2.26 -5.96 -2.81
N PHE A 57 -1.94 -4.94 -3.60
CA PHE A 57 -2.72 -4.54 -4.75
C PHE A 57 -2.81 -5.67 -5.77
N LEU A 58 -1.68 -6.29 -6.11
CA LEU A 58 -1.63 -7.44 -7.01
C LEU A 58 -2.48 -8.61 -6.49
N LEU A 59 -2.33 -8.97 -5.21
CA LEU A 59 -3.12 -10.04 -4.58
C LEU A 59 -4.62 -9.75 -4.68
N THR A 60 -5.02 -8.52 -4.34
CA THR A 60 -6.42 -8.08 -4.37
C THR A 60 -6.98 -8.17 -5.80
N LYS A 61 -6.22 -7.70 -6.80
CA LYS A 61 -6.61 -7.79 -8.21
C LYS A 61 -6.78 -9.24 -8.66
N LEU A 62 -5.85 -10.12 -8.29
CA LEU A 62 -5.91 -11.54 -8.66
C LEU A 62 -7.11 -12.26 -8.03
N LEU A 63 -7.54 -11.84 -6.84
CA LEU A 63 -8.66 -12.43 -6.10
C LEU A 63 -10.00 -11.70 -6.33
N ALA A 64 -10.04 -10.64 -7.15
CA ALA A 64 -11.22 -9.80 -7.34
C ALA A 64 -12.47 -10.60 -7.74
N GLU A 65 -12.36 -11.54 -8.67
CA GLU A 65 -13.50 -12.38 -9.09
C GLU A 65 -14.04 -13.26 -7.94
N HIS A 66 -13.20 -13.69 -7.00
CA HIS A 66 -13.64 -14.51 -5.87
C HIS A 66 -14.21 -13.65 -4.73
N LEU A 67 -13.82 -12.38 -4.66
CA LEU A 67 -14.42 -11.38 -3.79
C LEU A 67 -15.81 -10.97 -4.25
N ARG A 68 -16.09 -11.07 -5.56
CA ARG A 68 -17.40 -10.75 -6.11
C ARG A 68 -18.40 -11.85 -5.76
N SER A 69 -19.60 -11.43 -5.41
CA SER A 69 -20.77 -12.30 -5.46
C SER A 69 -21.99 -11.49 -5.91
N PRO A 70 -22.89 -12.10 -6.72
CA PRO A 70 -24.19 -11.51 -7.04
C PRO A 70 -25.06 -11.24 -5.80
N GLU A 71 -24.84 -11.97 -4.71
CA GLU A 71 -25.72 -11.95 -3.53
C GLU A 71 -25.23 -11.02 -2.42
N ALA A 72 -23.92 -10.71 -2.37
CA ALA A 72 -23.35 -9.76 -1.41
C ALA A 72 -21.97 -9.27 -1.83
N SER A 73 -21.67 -8.00 -1.56
CA SER A 73 -20.37 -7.39 -1.85
C SER A 73 -19.24 -7.99 -1.01
N GLY A 74 -18.13 -8.30 -1.67
CA GLY A 74 -16.88 -8.65 -0.99
C GLY A 74 -16.24 -7.43 -0.33
N ARG A 75 -15.47 -7.66 0.73
CA ARG A 75 -14.80 -6.59 1.47
C ARG A 75 -13.29 -6.73 1.40
N VAL A 76 -12.60 -5.64 1.14
CA VAL A 76 -11.14 -5.56 1.26
C VAL A 76 -10.81 -4.62 2.40
N ILE A 77 -10.10 -5.10 3.41
CA ILE A 77 -9.64 -4.32 4.55
C ILE A 77 -8.15 -4.14 4.40
N ASN A 78 -7.70 -2.89 4.24
CA ASN A 78 -6.28 -2.58 4.16
C ASN A 78 -5.82 -1.93 5.47
N VAL A 79 -4.79 -2.51 6.08
CA VAL A 79 -4.20 -1.96 7.30
C VAL A 79 -3.26 -0.83 6.93
N SER A 80 -3.69 0.39 7.24
CA SER A 80 -2.95 1.62 7.04
C SER A 80 -2.25 2.06 8.34
N SER A 81 -1.93 3.35 8.46
CA SER A 81 -1.34 3.96 9.66
C SER A 81 -1.66 5.45 9.68
N SER A 82 -1.68 6.07 10.86
CA SER A 82 -1.69 7.54 10.99
C SER A 82 -0.53 8.20 10.23
N ALA A 83 0.58 7.48 10.03
CA ALA A 83 1.73 7.97 9.26
C ALA A 83 1.39 8.41 7.82
N HIS A 84 0.27 7.99 7.23
CA HIS A 84 -0.17 8.50 5.92
C HIS A 84 -0.34 10.04 5.87
N THR A 85 -0.50 10.70 7.02
CA THR A 85 -0.56 12.17 7.09
C THR A 85 0.81 12.84 7.00
N VAL A 86 1.90 12.09 7.17
CA VAL A 86 3.28 12.62 7.12
C VAL A 86 3.69 12.92 5.68
N SER A 87 3.28 12.11 4.71
CA SER A 87 3.64 12.31 3.30
C SER A 87 2.48 11.98 2.36
N PRO A 88 2.20 12.84 1.36
CA PRO A 88 1.39 12.42 0.21
C PRO A 88 2.11 11.31 -0.58
N PHE A 89 1.43 10.77 -1.58
CA PHE A 89 2.08 9.88 -2.53
C PHE A 89 2.91 10.68 -3.54
N ARG A 90 4.21 10.38 -3.68
CA ARG A 90 5.13 11.08 -4.58
C ARG A 90 5.09 10.48 -5.97
N PHE A 91 4.09 10.85 -6.78
CA PHE A 91 3.99 10.38 -8.17
C PHE A 91 5.22 10.67 -9.03
N GLY A 92 5.95 11.76 -8.76
CA GLY A 92 7.17 12.15 -9.48
C GLY A 92 8.42 11.38 -9.03
N ASP A 93 8.42 10.82 -7.82
CA ASP A 93 9.52 10.00 -7.31
C ASP A 93 9.05 8.92 -6.30
N PRO A 94 8.28 7.92 -6.76
CA PRO A 94 7.71 6.92 -5.88
C PRO A 94 8.76 5.96 -5.31
N HIS A 95 9.98 5.99 -5.83
CA HIS A 95 11.07 5.10 -5.46
C HIS A 95 12.25 5.84 -4.81
N PHE A 96 12.09 7.12 -4.45
CA PHE A 96 13.12 7.90 -3.77
C PHE A 96 14.46 7.93 -4.53
N ILE A 97 14.42 8.04 -5.86
CA ILE A 97 15.59 8.17 -6.75
C ILE A 97 16.05 9.63 -6.80
N ARG A 98 15.11 10.59 -6.77
CA ARG A 98 15.34 12.02 -6.98
C ARG A 98 14.56 12.82 -5.95
N SER A 99 15.24 13.18 -4.88
CA SER A 99 14.64 13.85 -3.72
C SER A 99 14.62 15.39 -3.81
N SER A 100 15.18 15.99 -4.86
CA SER A 100 15.41 17.44 -4.94
C SER A 100 14.36 18.23 -5.75
N ASP A 101 13.54 17.60 -6.60
CA ASP A 101 12.66 18.29 -7.55
C ASP A 101 11.19 17.83 -7.46
N LEU A 102 10.71 17.54 -6.25
CA LEU A 102 9.31 17.15 -6.06
C LEU A 102 8.37 18.35 -6.22
N PRO A 103 7.23 18.20 -6.91
CA PRO A 103 6.16 19.19 -6.87
C PRO A 103 5.73 19.49 -5.42
N PRO A 104 5.35 20.74 -5.07
CA PRO A 104 4.98 21.11 -3.70
C PRO A 104 3.85 20.27 -3.09
N ASP A 105 2.94 19.75 -3.89
CA ASP A 105 1.83 18.87 -3.47
C ASP A 105 2.26 17.42 -3.19
N GLN A 106 3.53 17.09 -3.47
CA GLN A 106 4.15 15.79 -3.21
C GLN A 106 5.23 15.87 -2.11
N GLU A 107 5.50 17.06 -1.59
CA GLU A 107 6.39 17.25 -0.43
C GLU A 107 5.75 16.66 0.84
N PRO A 108 6.56 16.15 1.79
CA PRO A 108 6.03 15.70 3.06
C PRO A 108 5.54 16.90 3.88
N SER A 109 4.61 16.66 4.81
CA SER A 109 4.09 17.70 5.69
C SER A 109 5.22 18.29 6.54
N ARG A 110 5.46 19.59 6.42
CA ARG A 110 6.47 20.31 7.22
C ARG A 110 6.19 20.22 8.71
N GLU A 111 4.92 20.28 9.10
CA GLU A 111 4.48 20.14 10.48
C GLU A 111 4.77 18.74 11.00
N ALA A 112 4.41 17.71 10.23
CA ALA A 112 4.67 16.33 10.61
C ALA A 112 6.18 16.03 10.67
N CYS A 113 6.96 16.53 9.72
CA CYS A 113 8.41 16.37 9.74
C CYS A 113 9.03 16.97 11.01
N ARG A 114 8.56 18.16 11.44
CA ARG A 114 8.99 18.77 12.72
C ARG A 114 8.55 17.94 13.92
N ALA A 115 7.32 17.43 13.92
CA ALA A 115 6.78 16.66 15.04
C ALA A 115 7.47 15.30 15.25
N PHE A 116 8.03 14.72 14.17
CA PHE A 116 8.70 13.42 14.19
C PHE A 116 10.22 13.52 14.01
N ASP A 117 10.81 14.70 14.17
CA ASP A 117 12.24 14.97 14.00
C ASP A 117 12.81 14.40 12.68
N ILE A 118 12.01 14.44 11.61
CA ILE A 118 12.43 14.00 10.28
C ILE A 118 13.25 15.13 9.65
N PRO A 119 14.53 14.90 9.31
CA PRO A 119 15.33 15.90 8.63
C PRO A 119 14.67 16.34 7.32
N TRP A 120 14.59 17.66 7.12
CA TRP A 120 14.16 18.23 5.85
C TRP A 120 15.33 18.18 4.84
N GLU A 121 15.78 16.97 4.54
CA GLU A 121 16.87 16.74 3.60
C GLU A 121 16.33 16.14 2.30
N SER A 122 17.01 16.43 1.20
CA SER A 122 16.75 15.79 -0.08
C SER A 122 17.29 14.37 -0.03
N GLY A 123 16.49 13.40 0.44
CA GLY A 123 16.89 12.00 0.37
C GLY A 123 15.79 10.99 0.65
N TYR A 124 16.23 9.76 0.88
CA TYR A 124 15.40 8.71 1.45
C TYR A 124 15.21 8.97 2.94
N SER A 125 13.96 8.99 3.39
CA SER A 125 13.62 8.97 4.82
C SER A 125 12.76 7.74 5.07
N PRO A 126 13.15 6.83 5.99
CA PRO A 126 12.39 5.61 6.28
C PRO A 126 10.93 5.89 6.65
N LEU A 127 10.70 6.92 7.47
CA LEU A 127 9.35 7.28 7.91
C LEU A 127 8.53 7.89 6.76
N VAL A 128 9.15 8.69 5.89
CA VAL A 128 8.47 9.27 4.72
C VAL A 128 8.14 8.19 3.68
N ALA A 129 9.05 7.24 3.42
CA ALA A 129 8.81 6.10 2.54
C ALA A 129 7.68 5.21 3.05
N TYR A 130 7.70 4.92 4.36
CA TYR A 130 6.60 4.23 5.02
C TYR A 130 5.28 5.00 4.90
N ALA A 131 5.27 6.30 5.23
CA ALA A 131 4.11 7.17 5.13
C ALA A 131 3.50 7.18 3.73
N GLN A 132 4.33 7.36 2.69
CA GLN A 132 3.93 7.29 1.30
C GLN A 132 3.22 5.95 0.99
N SER A 133 3.78 4.83 1.46
CA SER A 133 3.17 3.52 1.23
C SER A 133 1.78 3.40 1.87
N LYS A 134 1.58 4.03 3.05
CA LYS A 134 0.29 4.06 3.75
C LYS A 134 -0.70 5.04 3.10
N THR A 135 -0.21 6.11 2.50
CA THR A 135 -1.01 6.98 1.62
C THR A 135 -1.49 6.23 0.38
N ALA A 136 -0.61 5.45 -0.27
CA ALA A 136 -1.01 4.60 -1.41
C ALA A 136 -2.10 3.59 -1.02
N VAL A 137 -1.98 2.96 0.16
CA VAL A 137 -3.01 2.06 0.71
C VAL A 137 -4.36 2.77 0.85
N THR A 138 -4.38 3.98 1.43
CA THR A 138 -5.62 4.76 1.61
C THR A 138 -6.23 5.19 0.28
N LEU A 139 -5.42 5.64 -0.68
CA LEU A 139 -5.87 6.01 -2.02
C LEU A 139 -6.46 4.81 -2.77
N ASN A 140 -5.84 3.64 -2.66
CA ASN A 140 -6.32 2.43 -3.32
C ASN A 140 -7.63 1.91 -2.74
N ALA A 141 -7.85 2.01 -1.42
CA ALA A 141 -9.15 1.68 -0.84
C ALA A 141 -10.26 2.55 -1.45
N ARG A 142 -10.01 3.85 -1.64
CA ARG A 142 -10.95 4.76 -2.33
C ARG A 142 -11.14 4.35 -3.79
N ALA A 143 -10.07 4.03 -4.51
CA ALA A 143 -10.11 3.64 -5.92
C ALA A 143 -10.91 2.33 -6.15
N ILE A 144 -10.72 1.33 -5.31
CA ILE A 144 -11.49 0.08 -5.38
C ILE A 144 -12.97 0.36 -5.15
N SER A 145 -13.29 1.13 -4.11
CA SER A 145 -14.67 1.51 -3.80
C SER A 145 -15.32 2.40 -4.86
N SER A 146 -14.53 3.08 -5.72
CA SER A 146 -15.04 3.81 -6.88
C SER A 146 -15.15 2.96 -8.16
N GLY A 147 -14.96 1.63 -8.06
CA GLY A 147 -15.19 0.69 -9.17
C GLY A 147 -13.96 0.33 -9.99
N VAL A 148 -12.74 0.74 -9.62
CA VAL A 148 -11.51 0.45 -10.40
C VAL A 148 -11.25 -1.06 -10.56
N LEU A 149 -11.67 -1.88 -9.59
CA LEU A 149 -11.58 -3.35 -9.65
C LEU A 149 -12.93 -4.04 -9.94
N LYS A 150 -13.87 -3.31 -10.57
CA LYS A 150 -15.26 -3.68 -10.87
C LYS A 150 -16.22 -3.61 -9.66
N ASP A 151 -17.52 -3.48 -9.93
CA ASP A 151 -18.58 -3.27 -8.93
C ASP A 151 -18.76 -4.44 -7.95
N GLY A 152 -19.30 -4.20 -6.75
CA GLY A 152 -19.57 -5.28 -5.78
C GLY A 152 -18.37 -5.70 -4.93
N ILE A 153 -17.31 -4.89 -4.91
CA ILE A 153 -16.25 -4.95 -3.91
C ILE A 153 -16.21 -3.60 -3.19
N THR A 154 -16.24 -3.62 -1.86
CA THR A 154 -16.03 -2.42 -1.05
C THR A 154 -14.70 -2.52 -0.33
N ALA A 155 -13.88 -1.49 -0.42
CA ALA A 155 -12.58 -1.44 0.25
C ALA A 155 -12.53 -0.38 1.34
N PHE A 156 -11.91 -0.74 2.45
CA PHE A 156 -11.68 0.10 3.61
C PHE A 156 -10.17 0.24 3.86
N SER A 157 -9.77 1.37 4.43
CA SER A 157 -8.43 1.64 4.93
C SER A 157 -8.56 2.00 6.41
N GLY A 158 -7.87 1.29 7.29
CA GLY A 158 -7.97 1.48 8.74
C GLY A 158 -6.60 1.58 9.39
N ASN A 159 -6.41 2.59 10.25
CA ASN A 159 -5.29 2.65 11.18
C ASN A 159 -5.64 1.81 12.42
N PRO A 160 -4.85 0.78 12.79
CA PRO A 160 -5.15 -0.07 13.96
C PRO A 160 -4.94 0.64 15.30
N GLY A 161 -4.33 1.83 15.32
CA GLY A 161 -4.11 2.62 16.55
C GLY A 161 -2.72 2.41 17.16
N GLY A 162 -2.52 3.10 18.27
CA GLY A 162 -1.28 3.23 19.04
C GLY A 162 -1.49 4.46 19.93
N GLU A 163 -1.85 4.22 21.19
CA GLU A 163 -2.04 5.26 22.20
C GLU A 163 -0.71 5.91 22.57
#